data_AF-Q0N2R5-F1
#
_entry.id   AF-Q0N2R5-F1
#
_cell.length_a   1.000
_cell.length_b   1.000
_cell.length_c   1.000
_cell.angle_alpha   90.00
_cell.angle_beta   90.00
_cell.angle_gamma   90.00
#
_symmetry.space_group_name_H-M   'P 1'
#
loop_
_entity.id
_entity.type
_entity.pdbx_description
1 polymer ?
#
loop_
_entity_poly.entity_id
_entity_poly.type
_entity_poly.pdbx_seq_one_letter_code
_entity_poly.pdbx_strand_id
1 'polypeptide(L)'
;MLDLFSIFSKGGIVLWCFQSTSEIFSPSVNALIRSVILQERSGNNTFNHNALTLQYKLDNEFELVFVVAYQRILQLSYVDKFLNDVHLEFRDKYKNELQTGPCIVDFNFKTTFDKVLKECEIWAKSQAKIPKQMRTFEDSQKSKKTVASMIERKGDEKGKKTVKIVESKNLTNGKAEEVTNNTYDDDVIAANRAKLAQKLASKPKKEPKKSSPQKADRVKQPRVWELGGDTRDVAVLDYSTDQPGDAATLLPDTQLIGQMTGAIRDLEVESEESSSEEEEVTSQPTSKKTGGMFSLLKGLVGAKALSEETMRPVLDKLRDHLIGKNVAADIANKLCDSVAIKLEGKVLGTFDSVAKTVKATLTESLVRILSPKRRVDILRDCLHAKQEGRPYVMAFCGVNGVGKSTNLAKICFWLIENDLSVLIAACDTFRAGAVEQLRTHTRHLNALHPPARHHARHMVTLYEKGYGKDAAGIAMEAIRYASDTKTDVVLIDTAGRMQDNEPLMRALAKLIAVNEPDTVLFVGEALVGNEAVDQLVKFNQALADYSSSSSPHVIDGIVLTKFDTIDDKVGAAISMTYITGQPIVFVGTGQTYTDLKALNANAVVHALMK
;
A
#
# COMPACT_ATOMS: atom_id res chain seq x y z
N MET A 1 1.13 11.35 -37.11
CA MET A 1 0.20 10.34 -37.66
C MET A 1 -0.09 9.34 -36.57
N LEU A 2 -1.34 8.94 -36.42
CA LEU A 2 -1.74 7.89 -35.49
C LEU A 2 -1.48 6.53 -36.15
N ASP A 3 -0.90 5.60 -35.41
CA ASP A 3 -0.58 4.27 -35.93
C ASP A 3 -1.77 3.31 -35.76
N LEU A 4 -2.45 3.41 -34.60
CA LEU A 4 -3.65 2.66 -34.27
C LEU A 4 -4.64 3.55 -33.52
N PHE A 5 -5.93 3.35 -33.79
CA PHE A 5 -7.01 3.77 -32.91
C PHE A 5 -8.06 2.67 -32.82
N SER A 6 -8.52 2.34 -31.61
CA SER A 6 -9.51 1.27 -31.40
C SER A 6 -10.53 1.67 -30.36
N ILE A 7 -11.78 1.32 -30.63
CA ILE A 7 -12.93 1.44 -29.72
C ILE A 7 -13.41 0.04 -29.42
N PHE A 8 -13.42 -0.34 -28.14
CA PHE A 8 -13.92 -1.63 -27.70
C PHE A 8 -14.71 -1.49 -26.41
N SER A 9 -15.65 -2.41 -26.18
CA SER A 9 -16.39 -2.47 -24.92
C SER A 9 -15.49 -3.01 -23.80
N LYS A 10 -15.81 -2.68 -22.54
CA LYS A 10 -15.16 -3.28 -21.36
C LYS A 10 -15.32 -4.80 -21.31
N GLY A 11 -16.33 -5.34 -21.98
CA GLY A 11 -16.53 -6.77 -22.20
C GLY A 11 -15.59 -7.40 -23.23
N GLY A 12 -14.72 -6.62 -23.87
CA GLY A 12 -13.71 -7.09 -24.83
C GLY A 12 -14.17 -7.17 -26.29
N ILE A 13 -15.34 -6.62 -26.62
CA ILE A 13 -15.86 -6.60 -27.99
C ILE A 13 -15.30 -5.37 -28.71
N VAL A 14 -14.55 -5.57 -29.80
CA VAL A 14 -14.08 -4.47 -30.65
C VAL A 14 -15.26 -3.94 -31.46
N LEU A 15 -15.61 -2.67 -31.26
CA LEU A 15 -16.70 -2.01 -31.98
C LEU A 15 -16.19 -1.38 -33.26
N TRP A 16 -15.02 -0.75 -33.22
CA TRP A 16 -14.42 -0.12 -34.38
C TRP A 16 -12.90 0.01 -34.23
N CYS A 17 -12.16 -0.10 -35.35
CA CYS A 17 -10.70 -0.01 -35.35
C CYS A 17 -10.21 0.70 -36.61
N PHE A 18 -9.20 1.54 -36.44
CA PHE A 18 -8.39 2.15 -37.48
C PHE A 18 -6.93 1.74 -37.28
N GLN A 19 -6.31 1.30 -38.37
CA GLN A 19 -4.93 0.89 -38.39
C GLN A 19 -4.25 1.45 -39.63
N SER A 20 -3.20 2.24 -39.43
CA SER A 20 -2.44 2.89 -40.51
C SER A 20 -1.29 2.03 -41.02
N THR A 21 -0.72 1.18 -40.15
CA THR A 21 0.45 0.35 -40.45
C THR A 21 0.15 -1.14 -40.30
N SER A 22 0.86 -2.01 -41.02
CA SER A 22 0.73 -3.46 -40.93
C SER A 22 1.35 -4.09 -39.67
N GLU A 23 1.81 -3.28 -38.70
CA GLU A 23 2.41 -3.78 -37.47
C GLU A 23 1.36 -4.40 -36.53
N ILE A 24 1.75 -5.43 -35.77
CA ILE A 24 0.86 -6.12 -34.84
C ILE A 24 0.86 -5.34 -33.50
N PHE A 25 -0.19 -4.56 -33.26
CA PHE A 25 -0.34 -3.78 -32.03
C PHE A 25 -1.00 -4.55 -30.88
N SER A 26 -1.53 -5.75 -31.14
CA SER A 26 -2.24 -6.57 -30.15
C SER A 26 -1.45 -6.83 -28.85
N PRO A 27 -0.12 -7.09 -28.87
CA PRO A 27 0.66 -7.26 -27.64
C PRO A 27 0.65 -6.01 -26.75
N SER A 28 0.81 -4.82 -27.35
CA SER A 28 0.85 -3.55 -26.63
C SER A 28 -0.52 -3.15 -26.08
N VAL A 29 -1.59 -3.39 -26.85
CA VAL A 29 -2.96 -3.16 -26.40
C VAL A 29 -3.35 -4.16 -25.30
N ASN A 30 -2.98 -5.43 -25.44
CA ASN A 30 -3.19 -6.43 -24.40
C ASN A 30 -2.38 -6.12 -23.13
N ALA A 31 -1.17 -5.57 -23.26
CA ALA A 31 -0.39 -5.10 -22.12
C ALA A 31 -1.13 -3.97 -21.39
N LEU A 32 -1.60 -2.95 -22.11
CA LEU A 32 -2.43 -1.87 -21.55
C LEU A 32 -3.68 -2.42 -20.84
N ILE A 33 -4.39 -3.34 -21.48
CA ILE A 33 -5.58 -3.97 -20.89
C ILE A 33 -5.21 -4.68 -19.58
N ARG A 34 -4.15 -5.49 -19.59
CA ARG A 34 -3.72 -6.28 -18.42
C ARG A 34 -3.15 -5.46 -17.27
N SER A 35 -2.46 -4.35 -17.57
CA SER A 35 -1.75 -3.57 -16.56
C SER A 35 -2.53 -2.36 -16.05
N VAL A 36 -3.40 -1.78 -16.88
CA VAL A 36 -4.11 -0.54 -16.55
C VAL A 36 -5.62 -0.78 -16.45
N ILE A 37 -6.24 -1.30 -17.51
CA ILE A 37 -7.72 -1.42 -17.56
C ILE A 37 -8.22 -2.50 -16.59
N LEU A 38 -7.57 -3.67 -16.55
CA LEU A 38 -7.93 -4.78 -15.65
C LEU A 38 -7.41 -4.60 -14.22
N GLN A 39 -6.47 -3.68 -13.98
CA GLN A 39 -5.96 -3.42 -12.62
C GLN A 39 -6.58 -2.19 -11.99
N GLU A 40 -7.41 -1.44 -12.73
CA GLU A 40 -8.05 -0.19 -12.30
C GLU A 40 -7.06 0.77 -11.61
N ARG A 41 -5.78 0.73 -12.03
CA ARG A 41 -4.74 1.57 -11.44
C ARG A 41 -4.91 2.99 -11.96
N SER A 42 -5.44 3.85 -11.11
CA SER A 42 -5.58 5.29 -11.34
C SER A 42 -4.21 5.96 -11.48
N GLY A 43 -3.92 6.48 -12.67
CA GLY A 43 -2.68 7.17 -13.04
C GLY A 43 -2.86 7.98 -14.33
N ASN A 44 -1.78 8.63 -14.80
CA ASN A 44 -1.82 9.38 -16.07
C ASN A 44 -2.36 8.49 -17.21
N ASN A 45 -3.27 9.03 -18.05
CA ASN A 45 -3.91 8.36 -19.19
C ASN A 45 -2.95 7.92 -20.32
N THR A 46 -1.65 7.81 -20.03
CA THR A 46 -0.58 7.48 -20.96
C THR A 46 0.17 6.25 -20.46
N PHE A 47 0.24 5.21 -21.29
CA PHE A 47 0.95 3.97 -21.04
C PHE A 47 2.02 3.77 -22.11
N ASN A 48 3.27 3.61 -21.69
CA ASN A 48 4.38 3.38 -22.61
C ASN A 48 4.72 1.90 -22.65
N HIS A 49 4.77 1.32 -23.86
CA HIS A 49 5.15 -0.07 -24.06
C HIS A 49 6.00 -0.19 -25.33
N ASN A 50 7.23 -0.68 -25.17
CA ASN A 50 8.23 -0.77 -26.24
C ASN A 50 8.51 0.61 -26.89
N ALA A 51 8.36 0.71 -28.21
CA ALA A 51 8.55 1.94 -28.98
C ALA A 51 7.27 2.79 -29.09
N LEU A 52 6.16 2.37 -28.48
CA LEU A 52 4.85 2.98 -28.62
C LEU A 52 4.41 3.67 -27.32
N THR A 53 3.69 4.76 -27.51
CA THR A 53 2.91 5.42 -26.47
C THR A 53 1.44 5.16 -26.76
N LEU A 54 0.74 4.60 -25.77
CA LEU A 54 -0.69 4.38 -25.79
C LEU A 54 -1.35 5.43 -24.90
N GLN A 55 -2.37 6.09 -25.41
CA GLN A 55 -3.27 6.90 -24.60
C GLN A 55 -4.67 6.33 -24.67
N TYR A 56 -5.46 6.53 -23.62
CA TYR A 56 -6.81 6.00 -23.57
C TYR A 56 -7.79 6.94 -22.88
N LYS A 57 -9.06 6.78 -23.23
CA LYS A 57 -10.20 7.41 -22.57
C LYS A 57 -11.26 6.35 -22.28
N LEU A 58 -11.83 6.40 -21.08
CA LEU A 58 -12.90 5.49 -20.65
C LEU A 58 -14.25 6.20 -20.75
N ASP A 59 -15.26 5.49 -21.24
CA ASP A 59 -16.66 5.87 -21.15
C ASP A 59 -17.38 4.84 -20.27
N ASN A 60 -17.77 5.26 -19.08
CA ASN A 60 -18.43 4.38 -18.12
C ASN A 60 -19.95 4.31 -18.30
N GLU A 61 -20.55 5.25 -19.03
CA GLU A 61 -21.99 5.27 -19.32
C GLU A 61 -22.34 4.09 -20.27
N PHE A 62 -21.54 3.91 -21.32
CA PHE A 62 -21.72 2.85 -22.32
C PHE A 62 -20.69 1.73 -22.23
N GLU A 63 -19.88 1.72 -21.17
CA GLU A 63 -18.82 0.75 -20.92
C GLU A 63 -17.84 0.60 -22.11
N LEU A 64 -17.37 1.72 -22.66
CA LEU A 64 -16.43 1.76 -23.79
C LEU A 64 -15.03 2.18 -23.37
N VAL A 65 -14.05 1.75 -24.16
CA VAL A 65 -12.65 2.14 -24.07
C VAL A 65 -12.21 2.64 -25.44
N PHE A 66 -11.67 3.86 -25.45
CA PHE A 66 -11.07 4.48 -26.62
C PHE A 66 -9.55 4.44 -26.43
N VAL A 67 -8.83 3.75 -27.31
CA VAL A 67 -7.37 3.62 -27.23
C VAL A 67 -6.74 4.15 -28.50
N VAL A 68 -5.70 4.95 -28.34
CA VAL A 68 -4.87 5.44 -29.44
C VAL A 68 -3.42 5.04 -29.19
N ALA A 69 -2.73 4.59 -30.23
CA ALA A 69 -1.30 4.29 -30.18
C ALA A 69 -0.54 5.08 -31.24
N TYR A 70 0.62 5.58 -30.86
CA TYR A 70 1.55 6.28 -31.73
C TYR A 70 3.00 6.07 -31.30
N GLN A 71 3.94 6.24 -32.24
CA GLN A 71 5.38 6.14 -31.93
C GLN A 71 5.81 7.14 -30.85
N ARG A 72 6.56 6.65 -29.85
CA ARG A 72 7.00 7.45 -28.69
C ARG A 72 7.87 8.66 -29.06
N ILE A 73 8.55 8.62 -30.21
CA ILE A 73 9.35 9.74 -30.71
C ILE A 73 8.49 10.93 -31.14
N LEU A 74 7.20 10.72 -31.39
CA LEU A 74 6.25 11.75 -31.80
C LEU A 74 5.57 12.35 -30.57
N GLN A 75 5.71 13.66 -30.39
CA GLN A 75 4.93 14.42 -29.40
C GLN A 75 3.67 14.97 -30.06
N LEU A 76 2.58 14.19 -30.03
CA LEU A 76 1.30 14.58 -30.61
C LEU A 76 0.46 15.33 -29.56
N SER A 77 0.47 16.66 -29.60
CA SER A 77 -0.25 17.51 -28.63
C SER A 77 -1.78 17.52 -28.80
N TYR A 78 -2.29 16.99 -29.90
CA TYR A 78 -3.73 16.96 -30.19
C TYR A 78 -4.44 15.70 -29.69
N VAL A 79 -3.72 14.71 -29.16
CA VAL A 79 -4.30 13.39 -28.89
C VAL A 79 -5.39 13.45 -27.83
N ASP A 80 -5.20 14.23 -26.75
CA ASP A 80 -6.23 14.41 -25.72
C ASP A 80 -7.50 15.06 -26.29
N LYS A 81 -7.34 16.11 -27.12
CA LYS A 81 -8.46 16.76 -27.81
C LYS A 81 -9.16 15.78 -28.76
N PHE A 82 -8.37 15.03 -29.53
CA PHE A 82 -8.88 14.03 -30.46
C PHE A 82 -9.68 12.93 -29.75
N LEU A 83 -9.16 12.38 -28.64
CA LEU A 83 -9.88 11.39 -27.83
C LEU A 83 -11.19 11.94 -27.28
N ASN A 84 -11.23 13.23 -26.91
CA ASN A 84 -12.45 13.88 -26.44
C ASN A 84 -13.49 14.08 -27.54
N ASP A 85 -13.09 14.65 -28.68
CA ASP A 85 -13.99 14.94 -29.79
C ASP A 85 -14.54 13.66 -30.42
N VAL A 86 -13.66 12.66 -30.62
CA VAL A 86 -14.05 11.39 -31.23
C VAL A 86 -14.96 10.58 -30.32
N HIS A 87 -14.76 10.67 -29.00
CA HIS A 87 -15.63 10.05 -28.01
C HIS A 87 -17.04 10.64 -28.09
N LEU A 88 -17.17 11.98 -28.12
CA LEU A 88 -18.46 12.66 -28.23
C LEU A 88 -19.18 12.31 -29.53
N GLU A 89 -18.48 12.39 -30.67
CA GLU A 89 -19.05 12.07 -31.98
C GLU A 89 -19.49 10.60 -32.10
N PHE A 90 -18.72 9.66 -31.54
CA PHE A 90 -19.10 8.25 -31.54
C PHE A 90 -20.35 8.01 -30.68
N ARG A 91 -20.38 8.61 -29.48
CA ARG A 91 -21.50 8.49 -28.56
C ARG A 91 -22.78 9.08 -29.15
N ASP A 92 -22.70 10.28 -29.71
CA ASP A 92 -23.87 10.99 -30.23
C ASP A 92 -24.44 10.29 -31.47
N LYS A 93 -23.57 9.67 -32.30
CA LYS A 93 -23.98 8.92 -33.49
C LYS A 93 -24.63 7.57 -33.17
N TYR A 94 -24.12 6.85 -32.17
CA TYR A 94 -24.54 5.47 -31.87
C TYR A 94 -25.25 5.30 -30.52
N LYS A 95 -25.81 6.39 -29.97
CA LYS A 95 -26.40 6.39 -28.62
C LYS A 95 -27.46 5.30 -28.44
N ASN A 96 -28.33 5.10 -29.42
CA ASN A 96 -29.46 4.17 -29.33
C ASN A 96 -28.98 2.72 -29.34
N GLU A 97 -27.99 2.43 -30.18
CA GLU A 97 -27.35 1.13 -30.31
C GLU A 97 -26.54 0.79 -29.06
N LEU A 98 -25.86 1.77 -28.47
CA LEU A 98 -25.10 1.58 -27.23
C LEU A 98 -26.01 1.36 -26.01
N GLN A 99 -27.20 1.96 -25.97
CA GLN A 99 -28.17 1.78 -24.87
C GLN A 99 -28.83 0.40 -24.82
N THR A 100 -28.95 -0.28 -25.96
CA THR A 100 -29.55 -1.62 -26.06
C THR A 100 -28.55 -2.74 -25.76
N GLY A 101 -27.30 -2.38 -25.43
CA GLY A 101 -26.16 -3.28 -25.24
C GLY A 101 -25.40 -3.51 -26.55
N PRO A 102 -24.12 -3.91 -26.51
CA PRO A 102 -23.32 -4.16 -27.71
C PRO A 102 -23.77 -5.46 -28.40
N CYS A 103 -24.95 -5.43 -29.01
CA CYS A 103 -25.31 -6.36 -30.07
C CYS A 103 -24.36 -6.11 -31.25
N ILE A 104 -24.07 -7.16 -32.01
CA ILE A 104 -23.14 -7.18 -33.15
C ILE A 104 -23.70 -6.28 -34.26
N VAL A 105 -23.50 -4.97 -34.14
CA VAL A 105 -23.86 -3.94 -35.11
C VAL A 105 -22.56 -3.50 -35.80
N ASP A 106 -22.58 -3.37 -37.12
CA ASP A 106 -21.44 -2.86 -37.87
C ASP A 106 -21.33 -1.33 -37.70
N PHE A 107 -20.42 -0.89 -36.82
CA PHE A 107 -20.21 0.53 -36.52
C PHE A 107 -19.40 1.21 -37.64
N ASN A 108 -20.08 1.66 -38.71
CA ASN A 108 -19.42 2.40 -39.78
C ASN A 108 -19.04 3.83 -39.38
N PHE A 109 -17.88 3.97 -38.75
CA PHE A 109 -17.40 5.23 -38.17
C PHE A 109 -16.24 5.90 -38.93
N LYS A 110 -15.78 5.30 -40.05
CA LYS A 110 -14.59 5.77 -40.79
C LYS A 110 -14.66 7.23 -41.23
N THR A 111 -15.76 7.64 -41.87
CA THR A 111 -15.90 9.01 -42.40
C THR A 111 -15.89 10.06 -41.28
N THR A 112 -16.52 9.75 -40.15
CA THR A 112 -16.56 10.63 -38.98
C THR A 112 -15.18 10.72 -38.33
N PHE A 113 -14.51 9.59 -38.16
CA PHE A 113 -13.13 9.53 -37.65
C PHE A 113 -12.17 10.37 -38.51
N ASP A 114 -12.17 10.19 -39.83
CA ASP A 114 -11.27 10.91 -40.75
C ASP A 114 -11.47 12.43 -40.65
N LYS A 115 -12.73 12.86 -40.49
CA LYS A 115 -13.08 14.27 -40.29
C LYS A 115 -12.52 14.80 -38.96
N VAL A 116 -12.78 14.12 -37.84
CA VAL A 116 -12.32 14.54 -36.50
C VAL A 116 -10.81 14.55 -36.41
N LEU A 117 -10.14 13.53 -36.98
CA LEU A 117 -8.68 13.46 -37.03
C LEU A 117 -8.10 14.66 -37.79
N LYS A 118 -8.64 14.96 -38.97
CA LYS A 118 -8.20 16.08 -39.80
C LYS A 118 -8.40 17.43 -39.10
N GLU A 119 -9.53 17.63 -38.44
CA GLU A 119 -9.81 18.85 -37.67
C GLU A 119 -8.83 19.03 -36.50
N CYS A 120 -8.53 17.95 -35.78
CA CYS A 120 -7.55 17.97 -34.68
C CYS A 120 -6.11 18.22 -35.15
N GLU A 121 -5.72 17.65 -36.30
CA GLU A 121 -4.41 17.93 -36.90
C GLU A 121 -4.28 19.39 -37.37
N ILE A 122 -5.34 19.96 -37.94
CA ILE A 122 -5.38 21.38 -38.32
C ILE A 122 -5.30 22.26 -37.07
N TRP A 123 -6.02 21.90 -36.01
CA TRP A 123 -5.98 22.59 -34.72
C TRP A 123 -4.58 22.56 -34.09
N ALA A 124 -3.89 21.42 -34.11
CA ALA A 124 -2.50 21.36 -33.63
C ALA A 124 -1.57 22.25 -34.45
N LYS A 125 -1.75 22.28 -35.79
CA LYS A 125 -0.98 23.16 -36.68
C LYS A 125 -1.26 24.64 -36.41
N SER A 126 -2.49 25.03 -36.05
CA SER A 126 -2.81 26.41 -35.70
C SER A 126 -2.24 26.79 -34.34
N GLN A 127 -2.33 25.90 -33.34
CA GLN A 127 -1.73 26.11 -32.01
C GLN A 127 -0.21 26.22 -32.07
N ALA A 128 0.46 25.43 -32.93
CA ALA A 128 1.90 25.53 -33.15
C ALA A 128 2.34 26.86 -33.81
N LYS A 129 1.42 27.54 -34.52
CA LYS A 129 1.66 28.85 -35.14
C LYS A 129 1.40 30.03 -34.19
N ILE A 130 0.72 29.80 -33.08
CA ILE A 130 0.55 30.84 -32.05
C ILE A 130 1.93 31.06 -31.42
N PRO A 131 2.50 32.28 -31.51
CA PRO A 131 3.78 32.55 -30.88
C PRO A 131 3.65 32.25 -29.39
N LYS A 132 4.49 31.33 -28.91
CA LYS A 132 4.51 30.90 -27.52
C LYS A 132 4.78 32.14 -26.67
N GLN A 133 3.72 32.70 -26.09
CA GLN A 133 3.83 33.88 -25.24
C GLN A 133 4.78 33.51 -24.11
N MET A 134 5.88 34.26 -23.99
CA MET A 134 6.85 34.01 -22.93
C MET A 134 6.09 34.07 -21.62
N ARG A 135 6.14 32.97 -20.86
CA ARG A 135 5.53 32.93 -19.53
C ARG A 135 6.11 34.10 -18.74
N THR A 136 5.25 34.93 -18.16
CA THR A 136 5.70 35.92 -17.18
C THR A 136 6.40 35.18 -16.05
N PHE A 137 7.32 35.87 -15.36
CA PHE A 137 8.07 35.28 -14.26
C PHE A 137 7.13 34.64 -13.22
N GLU A 138 5.97 35.23 -12.97
CA GLU A 138 4.91 34.77 -12.05
C GLU A 138 4.27 33.42 -12.45
N ASP A 139 4.24 33.09 -13.75
CA ASP A 139 3.67 31.84 -14.27
C ASP A 139 4.68 30.68 -14.30
N SER A 140 5.94 30.94 -13.99
CA SER A 140 6.99 29.92 -13.91
C SER A 140 6.88 29.11 -12.61
N GLN A 141 7.01 27.78 -12.69
CA GLN A 141 7.03 26.94 -11.48
C GLN A 141 8.21 27.27 -10.54
N LYS A 142 9.29 27.88 -11.06
CA LYS A 142 10.38 28.39 -10.22
C LYS A 142 9.91 29.56 -9.34
N SER A 143 9.12 30.50 -9.86
CA SER A 143 8.64 31.62 -9.06
C SER A 143 7.58 31.20 -8.06
N LYS A 144 6.71 30.23 -8.39
CA LYS A 144 5.77 29.65 -7.42
C LYS A 144 6.48 29.02 -6.22
N LYS A 145 7.63 28.36 -6.44
CA LYS A 145 8.48 27.84 -5.35
C LYS A 145 9.14 28.95 -4.54
N THR A 146 9.63 30.02 -5.18
CA THR A 146 10.24 31.16 -4.49
C THR A 146 9.21 31.96 -3.67
N VAL A 147 8.01 32.19 -4.21
CA VAL A 147 6.90 32.86 -3.54
C VAL A 147 6.36 32.00 -2.40
N ALA A 148 6.16 30.69 -2.61
CA ALA A 148 5.79 29.77 -1.52
C ALA A 148 6.83 29.74 -0.39
N SER A 149 8.13 29.78 -0.72
CA SER A 149 9.20 29.85 0.29
C SER A 149 9.31 31.21 1.00
N MET A 150 8.74 32.28 0.44
CA MET A 150 8.62 33.59 1.11
C MET A 150 7.39 33.68 2.01
N ILE A 151 6.30 32.98 1.66
CA ILE A 151 5.05 32.91 2.44
C ILE A 151 5.22 31.94 3.61
N GLU A 152 5.94 30.82 3.45
CA GLU A 152 6.36 29.97 4.55
C GLU A 152 7.68 30.46 5.17
N ARG A 153 7.61 31.57 5.93
CA ARG A 153 8.58 31.73 7.02
C ARG A 153 8.17 30.81 8.15
N LYS A 154 8.97 29.77 8.37
CA LYS A 154 8.96 28.95 9.59
C LYS A 154 8.99 29.86 10.82
N GLY A 155 7.87 29.87 11.54
CA GLY A 155 7.72 30.42 12.88
C GLY A 155 6.77 31.62 12.93
N ASP A 156 5.47 31.37 13.02
CA ASP A 156 4.58 32.13 13.90
C ASP A 156 3.20 31.43 14.01
N GLU A 157 3.07 30.56 15.01
CA GLU A 157 1.78 30.38 15.68
C GLU A 157 1.58 31.53 16.65
N LYS A 158 0.58 32.39 16.38
CA LYS A 158 -0.41 32.97 17.32
C LYS A 158 -0.78 34.42 16.96
N GLY A 159 -2.08 34.66 16.83
CA GLY A 159 -2.69 35.95 17.17
C GLY A 159 -3.45 36.64 16.03
N LYS A 160 -4.79 36.53 16.04
CA LYS A 160 -5.71 37.40 15.32
C LYS A 160 -5.35 38.89 15.54
N LYS A 161 -5.03 39.64 14.48
CA LYS A 161 -5.38 41.07 14.35
C LYS A 161 -5.62 41.44 12.89
N THR A 162 -6.83 41.92 12.63
CA THR A 162 -7.26 42.62 11.40
C THR A 162 -6.45 43.90 11.19
N VAL A 163 -5.93 44.13 9.98
CA VAL A 163 -5.44 45.44 9.55
C VAL A 163 -5.99 45.77 8.16
N LYS A 164 -6.57 46.98 8.07
CA LYS A 164 -7.30 47.56 6.93
C LYS A 164 -6.40 47.83 5.74
N ILE A 165 -6.96 47.60 4.56
CA ILE A 165 -6.48 48.07 3.25
C ILE A 165 -6.62 49.59 3.19
N VAL A 166 -5.55 50.28 2.78
CA VAL A 166 -5.62 51.64 2.24
C VAL A 166 -4.82 51.64 0.94
N GLU A 167 -5.53 51.79 -0.18
CA GLU A 167 -4.97 52.11 -1.48
C GLU A 167 -4.38 53.52 -1.47
N SER A 168 -3.27 53.72 -2.17
CA SER A 168 -2.81 55.05 -2.56
C SER A 168 -2.21 55.01 -3.96
N LYS A 169 -2.66 55.97 -4.76
CA LYS A 169 -2.53 56.13 -6.23
C LYS A 169 -1.11 56.45 -6.71
N ASN A 170 -0.84 55.96 -7.93
CA ASN A 170 -0.09 56.52 -9.07
C ASN A 170 0.84 57.72 -8.85
N LEU A 171 2.04 57.65 -9.45
CA LEU A 171 2.64 58.74 -10.26
C LEU A 171 3.74 58.20 -11.23
N THR A 172 3.40 58.24 -12.52
CA THR A 172 4.15 58.65 -13.73
C THR A 172 5.68 58.54 -13.88
N ASN A 173 6.06 57.84 -14.96
CA ASN A 173 6.90 58.24 -16.11
C ASN A 173 8.28 58.90 -15.91
N GLY A 174 9.35 58.22 -16.35
CA GLY A 174 10.68 58.78 -16.58
C GLY A 174 11.60 57.77 -17.29
N LYS A 175 12.26 58.22 -18.35
CA LYS A 175 13.01 57.44 -19.36
C LYS A 175 14.32 56.80 -18.85
N ALA A 176 14.74 55.83 -19.67
CA ALA A 176 15.97 55.03 -19.66
C ALA A 176 17.29 55.82 -19.55
N GLU A 177 18.30 55.19 -18.96
CA GLU A 177 19.69 55.20 -19.43
C GLU A 177 20.45 53.96 -18.92
N GLU A 178 21.31 53.42 -19.79
CA GLU A 178 22.10 52.20 -19.62
C GLU A 178 23.41 52.42 -18.85
N VAL A 179 23.69 51.47 -17.96
CA VAL A 179 24.98 50.78 -17.67
C VAL A 179 26.29 51.58 -17.71
N THR A 180 26.94 51.72 -16.55
CA THR A 180 28.40 51.50 -16.40
C THR A 180 28.75 50.89 -15.03
N ASN A 181 29.70 49.96 -15.07
CA ASN A 181 30.18 49.09 -14.01
C ASN A 181 31.01 49.77 -12.90
N ASN A 182 30.99 49.11 -11.74
CA ASN A 182 32.02 48.99 -10.70
C ASN A 182 32.44 50.22 -9.89
N THR A 183 32.05 50.23 -8.61
CA THR A 183 33.00 50.39 -7.49
C THR A 183 32.42 49.76 -6.22
N TYR A 184 33.28 49.00 -5.53
CA TYR A 184 33.02 48.31 -4.28
C TYR A 184 32.86 49.31 -3.13
N ASP A 185 31.86 49.09 -2.27
CA ASP A 185 31.59 49.91 -1.08
C ASP A 185 32.30 49.27 0.13
N ASP A 186 33.61 49.49 0.23
CA ASP A 186 34.49 48.98 1.30
C ASP A 186 34.06 49.47 2.71
N ASP A 187 33.27 50.54 2.78
CA ASP A 187 32.75 51.11 4.03
C ASP A 187 31.69 50.23 4.70
N VAL A 188 30.94 49.45 3.92
CA VAL A 188 29.91 48.54 4.44
C VAL A 188 30.54 47.30 5.11
N ILE A 189 31.69 46.85 4.61
CA ILE A 189 32.42 45.69 5.14
C ILE A 189 33.16 46.06 6.44
N ALA A 190 33.74 47.27 6.50
CA ALA A 190 34.36 47.79 7.73
C ALA A 190 33.34 47.98 8.87
N ALA A 191 32.15 48.51 8.56
CA ALA A 191 31.08 48.70 9.53
C ALA A 191 30.55 47.37 10.11
N ASN A 192 30.50 46.31 9.29
CA ASN A 192 30.06 44.99 9.73
C ASN A 192 31.12 44.26 10.58
N ARG A 193 32.42 44.44 10.29
CA ARG A 193 33.50 43.93 11.15
C ARG A 193 33.56 44.61 12.52
N ALA A 194 33.32 45.93 12.57
CA ALA A 194 33.27 46.67 13.84
C ALA A 194 32.11 46.20 14.75
N LYS A 195 30.93 45.94 14.17
CA LYS A 195 29.76 45.40 14.90
C LYS A 195 29.97 43.98 15.44
N LEU A 196 30.75 43.16 14.74
CA LEU A 196 31.12 41.80 15.21
C LEU A 196 32.10 41.86 16.40
N ALA A 197 33.09 42.75 16.34
CA ALA A 197 34.05 42.94 17.43
C ALA A 197 33.38 43.48 18.72
N GLN A 198 32.40 44.37 18.58
CA GLN A 198 31.64 44.90 19.72
C GLN A 198 30.77 43.83 20.40
N LYS A 199 30.21 42.87 19.64
CA LYS A 199 29.42 41.74 20.18
C LYS A 199 30.27 40.68 20.89
N LEU A 200 31.56 40.54 20.52
CA LEU A 200 32.47 39.60 21.16
C LEU A 200 33.12 40.16 22.43
N ALA A 201 33.16 41.49 22.59
CA ALA A 201 33.73 42.16 23.76
C ALA A 201 32.77 42.25 24.98
N SER A 202 31.47 41.99 24.81
CA SER A 202 30.47 42.05 25.88
C SER A 202 30.04 40.66 26.36
N LYS A 203 30.90 39.98 27.13
CA LYS A 203 30.50 38.90 28.06
C LYS A 203 30.89 39.33 29.48
N PRO A 204 29.96 39.44 30.44
CA PRO A 204 30.31 39.72 31.83
C PRO A 204 30.99 38.48 32.45
N LYS A 205 32.14 38.71 33.08
CA LYS A 205 32.83 37.75 33.96
C LYS A 205 31.93 37.42 35.14
N LYS A 206 31.61 36.14 35.35
CA LYS A 206 31.10 35.64 36.63
C LYS A 206 32.22 35.69 37.67
N GLU A 207 31.96 36.36 38.79
CA GLU A 207 32.84 36.36 39.97
C GLU A 207 32.99 34.95 40.58
N PRO A 208 34.14 34.64 41.20
CA PRO A 208 34.36 33.38 41.88
C PRO A 208 33.64 33.38 43.24
N LYS A 209 32.72 32.43 43.45
CA LYS A 209 32.13 32.18 44.77
C LYS A 209 33.18 31.55 45.70
N LYS A 210 33.33 32.16 46.87
CA LYS A 210 34.12 31.71 48.02
C LYS A 210 33.74 30.29 48.45
N SER A 211 34.77 29.53 48.83
CA SER A 211 34.74 28.22 49.47
C SER A 211 34.01 28.23 50.82
N SER A 212 33.19 27.21 51.06
CA SER A 212 32.76 26.76 52.39
C SER A 212 33.01 25.25 52.51
N PRO A 213 33.16 24.72 53.74
CA PRO A 213 34.13 23.66 54.05
C PRO A 213 33.68 22.23 53.70
N GLN A 214 34.70 21.36 53.58
CA GLN A 214 34.67 19.93 53.28
C GLN A 214 33.44 19.19 53.84
N LYS A 215 32.68 18.56 52.94
CA LYS A 215 31.81 17.41 53.27
C LYS A 215 32.40 16.17 52.60
N ALA A 216 32.57 15.14 53.43
CA ALA A 216 33.16 13.85 53.16
C ALA A 216 32.77 13.24 51.80
N ASP A 217 33.73 12.52 51.21
CA ASP A 217 33.59 11.68 50.03
C ASP A 217 32.32 10.83 50.08
N ARG A 218 31.25 11.31 49.44
CA ARG A 218 30.15 10.46 49.00
C ARG A 218 30.44 10.08 47.56
N VAL A 219 31.24 9.02 47.41
CA VAL A 219 31.22 8.20 46.21
C VAL A 219 29.75 7.91 45.91
N LYS A 220 29.25 8.38 44.76
CA LYS A 220 27.90 8.04 44.32
C LYS A 220 27.86 6.55 44.09
N GLN A 221 27.38 5.80 45.07
CA GLN A 221 27.03 4.40 44.91
C GLN A 221 25.97 4.33 43.79
N PRO A 222 26.18 3.48 42.76
CA PRO A 222 25.16 3.29 41.73
C PRO A 222 23.88 2.82 42.41
N ARG A 223 22.74 3.35 41.96
CA ARG A 223 21.44 2.90 42.44
C ARG A 223 21.27 1.44 42.02
N VAL A 224 21.35 0.53 42.98
CA VAL A 224 20.99 -0.88 42.80
C VAL A 224 19.47 -0.97 42.95
N TRP A 225 18.80 -1.48 41.92
CA TRP A 225 17.38 -1.79 41.98
C TRP A 225 17.21 -3.09 42.76
N GLU A 226 16.20 -3.20 43.64
CA GLU A 226 15.95 -4.43 44.40
C GLU A 226 15.69 -5.66 43.51
N LEU A 227 15.32 -5.45 42.24
CA LEU A 227 15.17 -6.47 41.19
C LEU A 227 16.24 -6.37 40.08
N GLY A 228 17.32 -5.63 40.32
CA GLY A 228 18.43 -5.53 39.37
C GLY A 228 19.38 -6.71 39.56
N GLY A 229 19.38 -7.64 38.61
CA GLY A 229 20.30 -8.79 38.64
C GLY A 229 21.77 -8.37 38.63
N ASP A 230 22.61 -9.13 39.33
CA ASP A 230 24.06 -8.96 39.38
C ASP A 230 24.73 -9.86 38.33
N THR A 231 26.00 -9.60 38.02
CA THR A 231 26.86 -10.44 37.16
C THR A 231 26.94 -11.90 37.60
N ARG A 232 26.60 -12.20 38.85
CA ARG A 232 26.51 -13.55 39.41
C ARG A 232 25.25 -14.29 39.00
N ASP A 233 24.19 -13.56 38.67
CA ASP A 233 22.92 -14.12 38.19
C ASP A 233 23.01 -14.53 36.72
N VAL A 234 24.04 -14.08 36.00
CA VAL A 234 24.25 -14.40 34.57
C VAL A 234 24.29 -15.90 34.35
N ALA A 235 24.95 -16.67 35.23
CA ALA A 235 25.00 -18.14 35.10
C ALA A 235 23.66 -18.82 35.43
N VAL A 236 22.83 -18.20 36.27
CA VAL A 236 21.49 -18.70 36.63
C VAL A 236 20.45 -18.34 35.58
N LEU A 237 20.64 -17.19 34.92
CA LEU A 237 19.77 -16.66 33.86
C LEU A 237 20.24 -17.06 32.45
N ASP A 238 21.31 -17.86 32.34
CA ASP A 238 21.79 -18.40 31.07
C ASP A 238 20.99 -19.66 30.69
N TYR A 239 19.95 -19.43 29.89
CA TYR A 239 19.10 -20.48 29.32
C TYR A 239 19.61 -20.98 27.96
N SER A 240 20.83 -20.58 27.53
CA SER A 240 21.36 -20.97 26.23
C SER A 240 21.68 -22.47 26.15
N THR A 241 21.94 -23.11 27.29
CA THR A 241 22.22 -24.55 27.42
C THR A 241 21.15 -25.24 28.28
N ASP A 242 20.81 -26.47 27.90
CA ASP A 242 19.76 -27.24 28.57
C ASP A 242 20.26 -27.74 29.94
N GLN A 243 19.53 -27.42 31.02
CA GLN A 243 19.86 -27.92 32.35
C GLN A 243 19.23 -29.31 32.60
N PRO A 244 19.88 -30.19 33.38
CA PRO A 244 19.32 -31.49 33.76
C PRO A 244 18.12 -31.29 34.71
N GLY A 245 16.94 -31.07 34.12
CA GLY A 245 15.68 -30.76 34.80
C GLY A 245 14.64 -30.16 33.86
N ASP A 246 15.07 -29.44 32.81
CA ASP A 246 14.18 -28.80 31.83
C ASP A 246 13.40 -29.80 30.95
N ALA A 247 13.85 -31.05 30.90
CA ALA A 247 13.18 -32.14 30.20
C ALA A 247 12.02 -32.78 31.00
N ALA A 248 11.79 -32.35 32.25
CA ALA A 248 10.78 -32.94 33.12
C ALA A 248 9.36 -32.47 32.72
N THR A 249 8.68 -33.30 31.92
CA THR A 249 7.21 -33.38 31.76
C THR A 249 6.49 -32.05 31.49
N LEU A 250 6.68 -31.52 30.27
CA LEU A 250 5.63 -30.73 29.64
C LEU A 250 4.40 -31.64 29.46
N LEU A 251 3.30 -31.34 30.15
CA LEU A 251 2.00 -31.95 29.89
C LEU A 251 1.32 -31.13 28.79
N PRO A 252 1.32 -31.60 27.53
CA PRO A 252 0.73 -30.85 26.44
C PRO A 252 -0.80 -30.83 26.56
N ASP A 253 -1.43 -29.72 26.18
CA ASP A 253 -2.88 -29.67 26.03
C ASP A 253 -3.30 -30.45 24.77
N THR A 254 -3.58 -31.74 24.97
CA THR A 254 -3.96 -32.65 23.88
C THR A 254 -5.28 -32.30 23.19
N GLN A 255 -6.08 -31.37 23.73
CA GLN A 255 -7.33 -30.93 23.11
C GLN A 255 -7.11 -30.17 21.80
N LEU A 256 -5.93 -29.58 21.62
CA LEU A 256 -5.56 -28.81 20.41
C LEU A 256 -5.34 -29.70 19.18
N ILE A 257 -5.03 -30.98 19.38
CA ILE A 257 -4.64 -31.91 18.31
C ILE A 257 -5.87 -32.29 17.47
N GLY A 258 -5.71 -32.32 16.15
CA GLY A 258 -6.78 -32.59 15.18
C GLY A 258 -7.64 -31.39 14.83
N GLN A 259 -7.40 -30.21 15.44
CA GLN A 259 -8.22 -29.02 15.17
C GLN A 259 -7.86 -28.34 13.84
N MET A 260 -6.65 -28.58 13.30
CA MET A 260 -6.10 -27.88 12.13
C MET A 260 -5.76 -28.81 10.95
N THR A 261 -6.43 -29.95 10.83
CA THR A 261 -6.28 -30.85 9.68
C THR A 261 -6.90 -30.26 8.41
N GLY A 262 -6.18 -30.30 7.30
CA GLY A 262 -6.62 -29.79 5.99
C GLY A 262 -6.42 -28.28 5.83
N ALA A 263 -7.28 -27.67 5.01
CA ALA A 263 -7.26 -26.23 4.78
C ALA A 263 -7.57 -25.45 6.06
N ILE A 264 -6.92 -24.30 6.24
CA ILE A 264 -7.17 -23.44 7.39
C ILE A 264 -8.60 -22.88 7.31
N ARG A 265 -9.27 -22.83 8.47
CA ARG A 265 -10.62 -22.27 8.57
C ARG A 265 -10.63 -20.79 8.24
N ASP A 266 -11.67 -20.37 7.53
CA ASP A 266 -11.88 -18.96 7.21
C ASP A 266 -12.09 -18.14 8.48
N LEU A 267 -11.65 -16.88 8.40
CA LEU A 267 -11.88 -15.89 9.43
C LEU A 267 -13.38 -15.55 9.49
N GLU A 268 -13.99 -15.83 10.62
CA GLU A 268 -15.31 -15.34 10.98
C GLU A 268 -15.14 -13.98 11.66
N VAL A 269 -15.81 -12.95 11.14
CA VAL A 269 -15.84 -11.63 11.77
C VAL A 269 -17.22 -11.49 12.38
N GLU A 270 -17.29 -11.42 13.72
CA GLU A 270 -18.55 -11.32 14.44
C GLU A 270 -19.30 -10.05 14.02
N SER A 271 -20.37 -10.24 13.25
CA SER A 271 -21.33 -9.19 12.96
C SER A 271 -22.37 -9.20 14.06
N GLU A 272 -22.18 -8.45 15.14
CA GLU A 272 -23.31 -8.11 16.01
C GLU A 272 -24.37 -7.44 15.12
N GLU A 273 -25.59 -7.96 15.07
CA GLU A 273 -26.70 -7.33 14.36
C GLU A 273 -27.07 -6.02 15.08
N SER A 274 -26.36 -4.94 14.77
CA SER A 274 -26.86 -3.61 15.10
C SER A 274 -27.98 -3.31 14.11
N SER A 275 -29.20 -3.51 14.60
CA SER A 275 -30.44 -2.92 14.07
C SER A 275 -30.12 -1.62 13.34
N SER A 276 -30.28 -1.63 12.03
CA SER A 276 -30.13 -0.46 11.18
C SER A 276 -31.17 0.58 11.59
N GLU A 277 -30.76 1.50 12.47
CA GLU A 277 -31.40 2.82 12.53
C GLU A 277 -30.98 3.52 11.23
N GLU A 278 -31.86 3.43 10.24
CA GLU A 278 -31.84 4.33 9.10
C GLU A 278 -31.94 5.75 9.68
N GLU A 279 -30.81 6.47 9.73
CA GLU A 279 -30.84 7.93 9.88
C GLU A 279 -31.48 8.52 8.61
N GLU A 280 -32.81 8.50 8.56
CA GLU A 280 -33.58 9.40 7.73
C GLU A 280 -33.23 10.83 8.18
N VAL A 281 -32.52 11.54 7.31
CA VAL A 281 -32.33 12.99 7.41
C VAL A 281 -33.70 13.65 7.32
N THR A 282 -34.35 13.82 8.47
CA THR A 282 -35.67 14.44 8.59
C THR A 282 -35.49 15.96 8.52
N SER A 283 -35.64 16.52 7.31
CA SER A 283 -35.88 17.95 7.15
C SER A 283 -37.25 18.30 7.72
N GLN A 284 -37.30 19.21 8.70
CA GLN A 284 -38.52 19.70 9.35
C GLN A 284 -39.57 20.21 8.35
N PRO A 285 -40.87 19.85 8.48
CA PRO A 285 -41.92 20.48 7.72
C PRO A 285 -42.58 21.62 8.52
N THR A 286 -42.58 22.82 7.96
CA THR A 286 -43.48 23.90 8.36
C THR A 286 -44.87 23.68 7.75
N SER A 287 -45.89 24.06 8.50
CA SER A 287 -47.29 23.66 8.37
C SER A 287 -48.03 24.19 7.13
N LYS A 288 -48.69 23.25 6.43
CA LYS A 288 -50.03 23.28 5.80
C LYS A 288 -50.57 24.58 5.18
N LYS A 289 -50.91 24.50 3.88
CA LYS A 289 -52.30 24.67 3.41
C LYS A 289 -52.61 23.79 2.19
N THR A 290 -53.87 23.39 2.14
CA THR A 290 -54.58 22.36 1.38
C THR A 290 -54.82 22.65 -0.11
N GLY A 291 -54.80 21.60 -0.94
CA GLY A 291 -55.59 21.50 -2.17
C GLY A 291 -54.81 21.03 -3.41
N GLY A 292 -55.12 19.82 -3.91
CA GLY A 292 -54.76 19.41 -5.29
C GLY A 292 -54.08 18.05 -5.41
N MET A 293 -54.87 16.97 -5.42
CA MET A 293 -54.46 15.68 -5.98
C MET A 293 -54.39 15.82 -7.52
N PHE A 294 -53.39 15.18 -8.16
CA PHE A 294 -53.20 14.97 -9.63
C PHE A 294 -52.33 15.92 -10.48
N SER A 295 -51.32 16.63 -9.95
CA SER A 295 -50.36 17.36 -10.81
C SER A 295 -48.87 17.17 -10.51
N LEU A 296 -48.46 16.05 -9.90
CA LEU A 296 -47.05 15.76 -9.62
C LEU A 296 -46.51 14.45 -10.25
N LEU A 297 -47.13 13.99 -11.35
CA LEU A 297 -46.60 12.91 -12.21
C LEU A 297 -45.93 13.43 -13.50
N LYS A 298 -45.51 14.69 -13.52
CA LYS A 298 -44.74 15.29 -14.62
C LYS A 298 -43.61 16.15 -14.07
N GLY A 299 -42.64 15.48 -13.48
CA GLY A 299 -41.40 16.06 -12.98
C GLY A 299 -40.24 15.10 -13.19
N LEU A 300 -39.95 14.80 -14.46
CA LEU A 300 -38.65 14.31 -14.93
C LEU A 300 -38.13 13.05 -14.22
N VAL A 301 -38.67 11.89 -14.62
CA VAL A 301 -37.91 10.64 -14.75
C VAL A 301 -36.88 10.86 -15.87
N GLY A 302 -35.91 11.71 -15.58
CA GLY A 302 -34.67 11.82 -16.34
C GLY A 302 -33.68 10.97 -15.57
N ALA A 303 -33.24 9.89 -16.17
CA ALA A 303 -32.18 9.04 -15.65
C ALA A 303 -30.92 9.92 -15.51
N LYS A 304 -30.75 10.59 -14.37
CA LYS A 304 -29.73 11.62 -14.19
C LYS A 304 -28.40 10.90 -14.07
N ALA A 305 -27.54 11.10 -15.06
CA ALA A 305 -26.18 10.61 -15.04
C ALA A 305 -25.48 11.12 -13.77
N LEU A 306 -24.73 10.22 -13.12
CA LEU A 306 -23.93 10.54 -11.96
C LEU A 306 -22.82 11.52 -12.35
N SER A 307 -22.76 12.64 -11.65
CA SER A 307 -21.68 13.63 -11.79
C SER A 307 -20.77 13.60 -10.57
N GLU A 308 -19.51 14.01 -10.73
CA GLU A 308 -18.57 14.11 -9.61
C GLU A 308 -19.14 14.95 -8.46
N GLU A 309 -19.77 16.09 -8.77
CA GLU A 309 -20.40 16.99 -7.79
C GLU A 309 -21.50 16.31 -6.95
N THR A 310 -22.29 15.42 -7.57
CA THR A 310 -23.38 14.72 -6.86
C THR A 310 -22.86 13.58 -5.98
N MET A 311 -21.73 12.97 -6.33
CA MET A 311 -21.12 11.88 -5.57
C MET A 311 -20.23 12.37 -4.43
N ARG A 312 -19.60 13.53 -4.60
CA ARG A 312 -18.62 14.10 -3.65
C ARG A 312 -19.02 14.03 -2.16
N PRO A 313 -20.22 14.48 -1.72
CA PRO A 313 -20.57 14.44 -0.30
C PRO A 313 -20.68 13.02 0.25
N VAL A 314 -21.05 12.04 -0.58
CA VAL A 314 -21.11 10.62 -0.19
C VAL A 314 -19.70 10.04 -0.12
N LEU A 315 -18.87 10.35 -1.11
CA LEU A 315 -17.47 9.90 -1.18
C LEU A 315 -16.65 10.43 -0.01
N ASP A 316 -16.84 11.70 0.37
CA ASP A 316 -16.16 12.30 1.53
C ASP A 316 -16.54 11.58 2.84
N LYS A 317 -17.84 11.28 3.05
CA LYS A 317 -18.29 10.50 4.22
C LYS A 317 -17.71 9.08 4.22
N LEU A 318 -17.70 8.42 3.08
CA LEU A 318 -17.14 7.07 2.96
C LEU A 318 -15.62 7.06 3.16
N ARG A 319 -14.91 8.07 2.66
CA ARG A 319 -13.47 8.24 2.92
C ARG A 319 -13.23 8.34 4.42
N ASP A 320 -13.94 9.22 5.09
CA ASP A 320 -13.76 9.45 6.53
C ASP A 320 -14.12 8.20 7.34
N HIS A 321 -15.14 7.44 6.91
CA HIS A 321 -15.49 6.12 7.45
C HIS A 321 -14.35 5.11 7.31
N LEU A 322 -13.78 4.96 6.10
CA LEU A 322 -12.65 4.05 5.86
C LEU A 322 -11.44 4.41 6.72
N ILE A 323 -11.13 5.71 6.86
CA ILE A 323 -10.05 6.19 7.73
C ILE A 323 -10.36 5.86 9.20
N GLY A 324 -11.59 6.06 9.64
CA GLY A 324 -12.06 5.69 10.99
C GLY A 324 -11.90 4.20 11.29
N LYS A 325 -12.02 3.35 10.26
CA LYS A 325 -11.80 1.89 10.31
C LYS A 325 -10.35 1.47 10.05
N ASN A 326 -9.39 2.38 10.22
CA ASN A 326 -7.94 2.13 10.10
C ASN A 326 -7.44 1.82 8.68
N VAL A 327 -8.14 2.26 7.63
CA VAL A 327 -7.58 2.30 6.26
C VAL A 327 -6.65 3.50 6.16
N ALA A 328 -5.48 3.33 5.55
CA ALA A 328 -4.53 4.42 5.36
C ALA A 328 -5.16 5.56 4.53
N ALA A 329 -4.94 6.80 4.96
CA ALA A 329 -5.66 7.97 4.42
C ALA A 329 -5.46 8.14 2.90
N ASP A 330 -4.22 7.97 2.44
CA ASP A 330 -3.91 8.03 1.00
C ASP A 330 -4.59 6.91 0.21
N ILE A 331 -4.82 5.75 0.83
CA ILE A 331 -5.51 4.62 0.19
C ILE A 331 -7.01 4.89 0.14
N ALA A 332 -7.60 5.38 1.24
CA ALA A 332 -9.01 5.77 1.27
C ALA A 332 -9.32 6.83 0.20
N ASN A 333 -8.46 7.85 0.05
CA ASN A 333 -8.56 8.84 -1.03
C ASN A 333 -8.55 8.18 -2.42
N LYS A 334 -7.52 7.37 -2.71
CA LYS A 334 -7.38 6.71 -4.01
C LYS A 334 -8.56 5.78 -4.33
N LEU A 335 -9.11 5.09 -3.33
CA LEU A 335 -10.28 4.24 -3.49
C LEU A 335 -11.53 5.06 -3.84
N CYS A 336 -11.79 6.13 -3.11
CA CYS A 336 -12.91 7.04 -3.38
C CYS A 336 -12.78 7.69 -4.76
N ASP A 337 -11.59 8.15 -5.14
CA ASP A 337 -11.33 8.73 -6.47
C ASP A 337 -11.59 7.70 -7.59
N SER A 338 -11.12 6.46 -7.39
CA SER A 338 -11.32 5.39 -8.37
C SER A 338 -12.80 5.01 -8.52
N VAL A 339 -13.57 5.05 -7.42
CA VAL A 339 -15.02 4.85 -7.44
C VAL A 339 -15.74 6.02 -8.13
N ALA A 340 -15.32 7.27 -7.86
CA ALA A 340 -15.86 8.46 -8.51
C ALA A 340 -15.72 8.36 -10.02
N ILE A 341 -14.50 8.05 -10.50
CA ILE A 341 -14.21 7.87 -11.92
C ILE A 341 -15.06 6.73 -12.49
N LYS A 342 -15.16 5.58 -11.81
CA LYS A 342 -15.93 4.41 -12.29
C LYS A 342 -17.43 4.71 -12.45
N LEU A 343 -17.96 5.59 -11.62
CA LEU A 343 -19.38 5.93 -11.56
C LEU A 343 -19.75 7.18 -12.36
N GLU A 344 -18.80 8.04 -12.70
CA GLU A 344 -19.06 9.23 -13.49
C GLU A 344 -19.69 8.88 -14.85
N GLY A 345 -20.81 9.52 -15.17
CA GLY A 345 -21.59 9.27 -16.37
C GLY A 345 -22.56 8.09 -16.26
N LYS A 346 -22.44 7.20 -15.27
CA LYS A 346 -23.39 6.09 -15.11
C LYS A 346 -24.78 6.60 -14.78
N VAL A 347 -25.76 6.04 -15.46
CA VAL A 347 -27.17 6.33 -15.25
C VAL A 347 -27.72 5.41 -14.16
N LEU A 348 -28.31 6.01 -13.12
CA LEU A 348 -28.93 5.25 -12.03
C LEU A 348 -30.26 4.62 -12.45
N GLY A 349 -30.54 3.43 -11.92
CA GLY A 349 -31.86 2.82 -12.00
C GLY A 349 -32.90 3.63 -11.23
N THR A 350 -34.19 3.49 -11.58
CA THR A 350 -35.29 4.28 -11.00
C THR A 350 -35.40 4.19 -9.48
N PHE A 351 -34.89 3.10 -8.87
CA PHE A 351 -34.95 2.84 -7.44
C PHE A 351 -33.58 2.91 -6.74
N ASP A 352 -32.50 3.27 -7.45
CA ASP A 352 -31.16 3.33 -6.89
C ASP A 352 -30.83 4.73 -6.38
N SER A 353 -30.34 4.81 -5.14
CA SER A 353 -29.79 6.05 -4.59
C SER A 353 -28.31 6.19 -4.96
N VAL A 354 -27.83 7.44 -5.07
CA VAL A 354 -26.40 7.74 -5.26
C VAL A 354 -25.58 7.09 -4.16
N ALA A 355 -26.03 7.20 -2.90
CA ALA A 355 -25.33 6.63 -1.76
C ALA A 355 -25.21 5.10 -1.82
N LYS A 356 -26.31 4.40 -2.15
CA LYS A 356 -26.31 2.93 -2.30
C LYS A 356 -25.39 2.48 -3.43
N THR A 357 -25.41 3.19 -4.56
CA THR A 357 -24.60 2.85 -5.74
C THR A 357 -23.11 3.06 -5.47
N VAL A 358 -22.74 4.19 -4.85
CA VAL A 358 -21.35 4.46 -4.45
C VAL A 358 -20.88 3.44 -3.42
N LYS A 359 -21.68 3.16 -2.38
CA LYS A 359 -21.35 2.16 -1.36
C LYS A 359 -21.16 0.76 -1.95
N ALA A 360 -22.07 0.32 -2.83
CA ALA A 360 -21.98 -0.98 -3.49
C ALA A 360 -20.73 -1.09 -4.38
N THR A 361 -20.44 -0.04 -5.15
CA THR A 361 -19.26 -0.01 -6.03
C THR A 361 -17.95 0.00 -5.24
N LEU A 362 -17.90 0.74 -4.14
CA LEU A 362 -16.76 0.73 -3.23
C LEU A 362 -16.56 -0.65 -2.58
N THR A 363 -17.66 -1.29 -2.15
CA THR A 363 -17.65 -2.65 -1.60
C THR A 363 -17.07 -3.64 -2.60
N GLU A 364 -17.51 -3.60 -3.86
CA GLU A 364 -16.98 -4.45 -4.94
C GLU A 364 -15.47 -4.23 -5.14
N SER A 365 -15.03 -2.97 -5.19
CA SER A 365 -13.60 -2.63 -5.33
C SER A 365 -12.78 -3.16 -4.16
N LEU A 366 -13.27 -3.03 -2.92
CA LEU A 366 -12.60 -3.55 -1.72
C LEU A 366 -12.47 -5.08 -1.74
N VAL A 367 -13.53 -5.80 -2.12
CA VAL A 367 -13.49 -7.26 -2.24
C VAL A 367 -12.47 -7.67 -3.29
N ARG A 368 -12.41 -6.97 -4.42
CA ARG A 368 -11.43 -7.23 -5.48
C ARG A 368 -9.99 -7.01 -5.03
N ILE A 369 -9.73 -6.02 -4.17
CA ILE A 369 -8.39 -5.74 -3.63
C ILE A 369 -7.93 -6.84 -2.68
N LEU A 370 -8.82 -7.31 -1.79
CA LEU A 370 -8.51 -8.42 -0.88
C LEU A 370 -8.49 -9.78 -1.57
N SER A 371 -9.14 -9.89 -2.74
CA SER A 371 -9.17 -11.14 -3.50
C SER A 371 -7.82 -11.36 -4.20
N PRO A 372 -7.14 -12.46 -3.89
CA PRO A 372 -5.80 -12.72 -4.42
C PRO A 372 -5.85 -12.97 -5.93
N LYS A 373 -4.99 -12.28 -6.71
CA LYS A 373 -4.86 -12.53 -8.16
C LYS A 373 -4.26 -13.91 -8.46
N ARG A 374 -3.43 -14.42 -7.55
CA ARG A 374 -2.82 -15.75 -7.59
C ARG A 374 -3.29 -16.51 -6.35
N ARG A 375 -3.85 -17.71 -6.52
CA ARG A 375 -4.13 -18.59 -5.38
C ARG A 375 -2.79 -18.99 -4.76
N VAL A 376 -2.60 -18.68 -3.49
CA VAL A 376 -1.48 -19.18 -2.68
C VAL A 376 -2.02 -20.34 -1.85
N ASP A 377 -1.57 -21.55 -2.17
CA ASP A 377 -1.96 -22.76 -1.47
C ASP A 377 -0.69 -23.42 -0.94
N ILE A 378 -0.28 -22.97 0.25
CA ILE A 378 0.98 -23.40 0.88
C ILE A 378 1.01 -24.92 1.05
N LEU A 379 -0.12 -25.56 1.39
CA LEU A 379 -0.16 -27.01 1.62
C LEU A 379 0.09 -27.77 0.31
N ARG A 380 -0.58 -27.36 -0.77
CA ARG A 380 -0.35 -27.93 -2.10
C ARG A 380 1.09 -27.72 -2.57
N ASP A 381 1.64 -26.53 -2.37
CA ASP A 381 2.99 -26.19 -2.80
C ASP A 381 4.03 -26.99 -2.01
N CYS A 382 3.83 -27.20 -0.70
CA CYS A 382 4.64 -28.09 0.13
C CYS A 382 4.60 -29.55 -0.36
N LEU A 383 3.40 -30.06 -0.66
CA LEU A 383 3.24 -31.43 -1.18
C LEU A 383 3.92 -31.62 -2.53
N HIS A 384 3.89 -30.59 -3.38
CA HIS A 384 4.58 -30.61 -4.67
C HIS A 384 6.10 -30.63 -4.52
N ALA A 385 6.67 -29.77 -3.67
CA ALA A 385 8.11 -29.78 -3.37
C ALA A 385 8.56 -31.12 -2.77
N LYS A 386 7.75 -31.72 -1.89
CA LYS A 386 7.98 -33.07 -1.35
C LYS A 386 8.03 -34.13 -2.45
N GLN A 387 7.17 -34.04 -3.47
CA GLN A 387 7.21 -34.95 -4.63
C GLN A 387 8.45 -34.75 -5.51
N GLU A 388 8.97 -33.52 -5.60
CA GLU A 388 10.24 -33.21 -6.27
C GLU A 388 11.47 -33.66 -5.46
N GLY A 389 11.28 -34.11 -4.21
CA GLY A 389 12.35 -34.60 -3.35
C GLY A 389 13.20 -33.50 -2.72
N ARG A 390 12.65 -32.29 -2.57
CA ARG A 390 13.30 -31.14 -1.93
C ARG A 390 12.43 -30.56 -0.82
N PRO A 391 13.00 -29.90 0.20
CA PRO A 391 12.21 -29.18 1.19
C PRO A 391 11.53 -27.94 0.57
N TYR A 392 10.35 -27.60 1.08
CA TYR A 392 9.69 -26.32 0.81
C TYR A 392 10.18 -25.26 1.81
N VAL A 393 10.71 -24.14 1.33
CA VAL A 393 11.38 -23.14 2.18
C VAL A 393 10.54 -21.88 2.32
N MET A 394 10.19 -21.50 3.54
CA MET A 394 9.47 -20.25 3.84
C MET A 394 10.32 -19.32 4.71
N ALA A 395 10.43 -18.05 4.31
CA ALA A 395 11.14 -17.03 5.07
C ALA A 395 10.16 -16.01 5.66
N PHE A 396 10.25 -15.79 6.98
CA PHE A 396 9.41 -14.83 7.70
C PHE A 396 10.19 -13.55 7.98
N CYS A 397 9.71 -12.43 7.44
CA CYS A 397 10.32 -11.11 7.62
C CYS A 397 9.30 -10.08 8.10
N GLY A 398 9.76 -8.96 8.65
CA GLY A 398 8.88 -7.90 9.18
C GLY A 398 9.55 -7.11 10.31
N VAL A 399 8.84 -6.10 10.81
CA VAL A 399 9.36 -5.22 11.86
C VAL A 399 9.40 -5.91 13.23
N ASN A 400 9.87 -5.20 14.25
CA ASN A 400 9.97 -5.73 15.62
C ASN A 400 8.60 -5.90 16.26
N GLY A 401 8.40 -6.97 17.04
CA GLY A 401 7.21 -7.11 17.89
C GLY A 401 5.88 -7.46 17.18
N VAL A 402 5.89 -7.67 15.86
CA VAL A 402 4.69 -8.04 15.07
C VAL A 402 4.27 -9.50 15.21
N GLY A 403 5.04 -10.35 15.89
CA GLY A 403 4.70 -11.76 16.13
C GLY A 403 5.21 -12.76 15.09
N LYS A 404 6.39 -12.54 14.50
CA LYS A 404 7.05 -13.46 13.54
C LYS A 404 7.22 -14.87 14.10
N SER A 405 8.01 -15.04 15.16
CA SER A 405 8.30 -16.34 15.78
C SER A 405 7.05 -17.07 16.26
N THR A 406 6.08 -16.34 16.83
CA THR A 406 4.80 -16.91 17.29
C THR A 406 3.98 -17.46 16.12
N ASN A 407 3.75 -16.68 15.06
CA ASN A 407 2.95 -17.15 13.92
C ASN A 407 3.68 -18.20 13.09
N LEU A 408 5.01 -18.18 13.05
CA LEU A 408 5.82 -19.28 12.52
C LEU A 408 5.51 -20.58 13.27
N ALA A 409 5.43 -20.55 14.60
CA ALA A 409 5.08 -21.73 15.39
C ALA A 409 3.63 -22.20 15.15
N LYS A 410 2.67 -21.28 14.91
CA LYS A 410 1.29 -21.65 14.50
C LYS A 410 1.26 -22.33 13.15
N ILE A 411 2.00 -21.79 12.17
CA ILE A 411 2.10 -22.39 10.83
C ILE A 411 2.80 -23.75 10.92
N CYS A 412 3.83 -23.89 11.75
CA CYS A 412 4.46 -25.18 12.05
C CYS A 412 3.45 -26.19 12.60
N PHE A 413 2.63 -25.79 13.58
CA PHE A 413 1.56 -26.63 14.13
C PHE A 413 0.55 -27.08 13.05
N TRP A 414 0.12 -26.15 12.20
CA TRP A 414 -0.77 -26.48 11.08
C TRP A 414 -0.13 -27.45 10.08
N LEU A 415 1.16 -27.30 9.76
CA LEU A 415 1.87 -28.21 8.84
C LEU A 415 2.02 -29.63 9.41
N ILE A 416 2.37 -29.77 10.70
CA ILE A 416 2.50 -31.09 11.34
C ILE A 416 1.15 -31.79 11.54
N GLU A 417 0.07 -31.03 11.73
CA GLU A 417 -1.32 -31.54 11.70
C GLU A 417 -1.71 -32.08 10.31
N ASN A 418 -1.00 -31.66 9.27
CA ASN A 418 -1.14 -32.14 7.90
C ASN A 418 -0.02 -33.13 7.48
N ASP A 419 0.63 -33.80 8.44
CA ASP A 419 1.65 -34.83 8.22
C ASP A 419 2.87 -34.35 7.39
N LEU A 420 3.24 -33.07 7.56
CA LEU A 420 4.48 -32.51 7.03
C LEU A 420 5.49 -32.32 8.15
N SER A 421 6.67 -32.89 7.98
CA SER A 421 7.81 -32.68 8.88
C SER A 421 8.42 -31.30 8.66
N VAL A 422 8.75 -30.60 9.74
CA VAL A 422 9.17 -29.19 9.72
C VAL A 422 10.51 -29.02 10.41
N LEU A 423 11.42 -28.30 9.76
CA LEU A 423 12.64 -27.78 10.35
C LEU A 423 12.51 -26.27 10.55
N ILE A 424 12.68 -25.80 11.78
CA ILE A 424 12.70 -24.38 12.13
C ILE A 424 14.16 -23.92 12.12
N ALA A 425 14.50 -22.96 11.28
CA ALA A 425 15.82 -22.34 11.24
C ALA A 425 15.82 -21.04 12.08
N ALA A 426 16.57 -21.04 13.18
CA ALA A 426 16.70 -19.90 14.07
C ALA A 426 17.70 -18.87 13.50
N CYS A 427 17.22 -17.96 12.66
CA CYS A 427 18.04 -16.92 12.02
C CYS A 427 17.89 -15.53 12.68
N ASP A 428 17.13 -15.40 13.78
CA ASP A 428 17.17 -14.24 14.67
C ASP A 428 18.36 -14.36 15.64
N THR A 429 19.56 -14.02 15.15
CA THR A 429 20.81 -14.11 15.91
C THR A 429 21.15 -12.84 16.70
N PHE A 430 20.27 -11.83 16.67
CA PHE A 430 20.51 -10.51 17.25
C PHE A 430 19.72 -10.25 18.53
N ARG A 431 18.50 -10.78 18.64
CA ARG A 431 17.61 -10.53 19.78
C ARG A 431 17.84 -11.58 20.87
N ALA A 432 18.12 -11.13 22.09
CA ALA A 432 18.23 -12.02 23.25
C ALA A 432 16.92 -12.80 23.49
N GLY A 433 17.04 -14.09 23.80
CA GLY A 433 15.89 -14.98 24.04
C GLY A 433 15.20 -15.49 22.77
N ALA A 434 15.64 -15.10 21.56
CA ALA A 434 14.98 -15.50 20.33
C ALA A 434 15.16 -16.99 20.03
N VAL A 435 16.35 -17.53 20.28
CA VAL A 435 16.66 -18.94 20.08
C VAL A 435 15.90 -19.79 21.10
N GLU A 436 15.92 -19.39 22.37
CA GLU A 436 15.21 -20.10 23.45
C GLU A 436 13.69 -20.06 23.28
N GLN A 437 13.15 -18.97 22.72
CA GLN A 437 11.74 -18.87 22.34
C GLN A 437 11.37 -19.96 21.32
N LEU A 438 12.16 -20.13 20.25
CA LEU A 438 11.93 -21.17 19.25
C LEU A 438 12.18 -22.58 19.81
N ARG A 439 13.14 -22.74 20.73
CA ARG A 439 13.38 -23.99 21.45
C ARG A 439 12.17 -24.40 22.28
N THR A 440 11.56 -23.44 22.97
CA THR A 440 10.33 -23.66 23.74
C THR A 440 9.18 -24.08 22.85
N HIS A 441 8.96 -23.39 21.72
CA HIS A 441 7.96 -23.79 20.73
C HIS A 441 8.22 -25.20 20.19
N THR A 442 9.46 -25.52 19.84
CA THR A 442 9.85 -26.84 19.33
C THR A 442 9.57 -27.95 20.35
N ARG A 443 9.87 -27.72 21.64
CA ARG A 443 9.54 -28.66 22.72
C ARG A 443 8.04 -28.86 22.87
N HIS A 444 7.26 -27.78 22.90
CA HIS A 444 5.80 -27.85 23.02
C HIS A 444 5.16 -28.57 21.82
N LEU A 445 5.62 -28.28 20.60
CA LEU A 445 5.12 -28.91 19.38
C LEU A 445 5.44 -30.41 19.35
N ASN A 446 6.66 -30.82 19.73
CA ASN A 446 7.01 -32.23 19.85
C ASN A 446 6.32 -32.95 21.03
N ALA A 447 5.94 -32.23 22.09
CA ALA A 447 5.11 -32.78 23.15
C ALA A 447 3.68 -33.05 22.65
N LEU A 448 3.11 -32.14 21.85
CA LEU A 448 1.80 -32.32 21.19
C LEU A 448 1.85 -33.43 20.11
N HIS A 449 2.95 -33.51 19.36
CA HIS A 449 3.15 -34.44 18.26
C HIS A 449 4.36 -35.37 18.50
N PRO A 450 4.29 -36.27 19.51
CA PRO A 450 5.40 -37.15 19.82
C PRO A 450 5.63 -38.17 18.70
N PRO A 451 6.87 -38.69 18.54
CA PRO A 451 7.20 -39.64 17.47
C PRO A 451 6.30 -40.89 17.42
N ALA A 452 5.79 -41.32 18.57
CA ALA A 452 4.86 -42.45 18.66
C ALA A 452 3.58 -42.26 17.82
N ARG A 453 3.16 -41.01 17.56
CA ARG A 453 2.00 -40.68 16.72
C ARG A 453 2.33 -40.56 15.23
N HIS A 454 3.61 -40.47 14.88
CA HIS A 454 4.09 -40.14 13.54
C HIS A 454 5.08 -41.18 13.02
N HIS A 455 4.73 -42.47 13.13
CA HIS A 455 5.57 -43.57 12.64
C HIS A 455 7.02 -43.54 13.17
N ALA A 456 7.20 -43.19 14.44
CA ALA A 456 8.49 -43.02 15.11
C ALA A 456 9.39 -41.92 14.52
N ARG A 457 8.82 -40.93 13.83
CA ARG A 457 9.53 -39.77 13.27
C ARG A 457 9.39 -38.55 14.16
N HIS A 458 10.47 -37.78 14.27
CA HIS A 458 10.42 -36.45 14.85
C HIS A 458 9.84 -35.47 13.84
N MET A 459 8.73 -34.83 14.20
CA MET A 459 8.01 -33.92 13.28
C MET A 459 8.59 -32.51 13.25
N VAL A 460 9.13 -32.02 14.38
CA VAL A 460 9.69 -30.67 14.46
C VAL A 460 11.14 -30.72 14.91
N THR A 461 12.03 -30.14 14.12
CA THR A 461 13.47 -30.01 14.46
C THR A 461 13.88 -28.54 14.49
N LEU A 462 14.66 -28.13 15.49
CA LEU A 462 15.23 -26.79 15.54
C LEU A 462 16.68 -26.82 15.04
N TYR A 463 16.99 -25.96 14.07
CA TYR A 463 18.35 -25.69 13.61
C TYR A 463 18.83 -24.34 14.14
N GLU A 464 19.84 -24.36 15.01
CA GLU A 464 20.40 -23.18 15.66
C GLU A 464 21.95 -23.22 15.69
N LYS A 465 22.59 -22.04 15.71
CA LYS A 465 24.05 -21.87 15.88
C LYS A 465 24.41 -20.86 16.97
N GLY A 466 23.45 -20.55 17.84
CA GLY A 466 23.55 -19.49 18.84
C GLY A 466 23.57 -18.08 18.26
N TYR A 467 23.98 -17.12 19.08
CA TYR A 467 23.92 -15.68 18.79
C TYR A 467 25.13 -15.15 18.01
N GLY A 468 24.95 -14.00 17.35
CA GLY A 468 26.03 -13.27 16.67
C GLY A 468 26.58 -13.90 15.39
N LYS A 469 25.88 -14.89 14.84
CA LYS A 469 26.23 -15.60 13.60
C LYS A 469 25.52 -14.99 12.37
N ASP A 470 26.05 -15.23 11.18
CA ASP A 470 25.45 -14.79 9.92
C ASP A 470 24.16 -15.56 9.63
N ALA A 471 23.03 -14.85 9.64
CA ALA A 471 21.70 -15.42 9.41
C ALA A 471 21.57 -16.10 8.04
N ALA A 472 22.20 -15.54 7.00
CA ALA A 472 22.16 -16.12 5.65
C ALA A 472 22.86 -17.49 5.58
N GLY A 473 23.97 -17.64 6.32
CA GLY A 473 24.69 -18.91 6.43
C GLY A 473 23.94 -19.96 7.23
N ILE A 474 23.30 -19.57 8.34
CA ILE A 474 22.45 -20.49 9.12
C ILE A 474 21.31 -21.03 8.27
N ALA A 475 20.62 -20.17 7.52
CA ALA A 475 19.53 -20.58 6.62
C ALA A 475 20.03 -21.59 5.57
N MET A 476 21.19 -21.34 4.95
CA MET A 476 21.78 -22.23 3.95
C MET A 476 22.09 -23.62 4.51
N GLU A 477 22.73 -23.65 5.69
CA GLU A 477 23.04 -24.93 6.34
C GLU A 477 21.76 -25.64 6.80
N ALA A 478 20.74 -24.92 7.27
CA ALA A 478 19.46 -25.47 7.66
C ALA A 478 18.71 -26.11 6.49
N ILE A 479 18.68 -25.45 5.33
CA ILE A 479 18.07 -25.98 4.09
C ILE A 479 18.81 -27.25 3.64
N ARG A 480 20.15 -27.22 3.66
CA ARG A 480 20.96 -28.40 3.34
C ARG A 480 20.70 -29.55 4.30
N TYR A 481 20.69 -29.27 5.61
CA TYR A 481 20.38 -30.27 6.63
C TYR A 481 18.99 -30.87 6.41
N ALA A 482 17.97 -30.05 6.14
CA ALA A 482 16.62 -30.52 5.84
C ALA A 482 16.57 -31.42 4.59
N SER A 483 17.33 -31.08 3.55
CA SER A 483 17.48 -31.93 2.35
C SER A 483 18.13 -33.28 2.69
N ASP A 484 19.20 -33.28 3.49
CA ASP A 484 19.92 -34.49 3.89
C ASP A 484 19.06 -35.38 4.81
N THR A 485 18.25 -34.79 5.70
CA THR A 485 17.34 -35.50 6.61
C THR A 485 15.96 -35.79 6.01
N LYS A 486 15.70 -35.38 4.76
CA LYS A 486 14.41 -35.50 4.07
C LYS A 486 13.24 -34.90 4.87
N THR A 487 13.48 -33.73 5.45
CA THR A 487 12.44 -32.93 6.09
C THR A 487 11.63 -32.17 5.03
N ASP A 488 10.31 -32.13 5.19
CA ASP A 488 9.40 -31.66 4.13
C ASP A 488 9.41 -30.13 3.99
N VAL A 489 9.51 -29.40 5.11
CA VAL A 489 9.39 -27.93 5.14
C VAL A 489 10.49 -27.31 6.00
N VAL A 490 11.03 -26.17 5.56
CA VAL A 490 11.95 -25.32 6.33
C VAL A 490 11.29 -23.97 6.60
N LEU A 491 11.16 -23.60 7.87
CA LEU A 491 10.65 -22.29 8.30
C LEU A 491 11.81 -21.45 8.84
N ILE A 492 12.14 -20.37 8.15
CA ILE A 492 13.23 -19.46 8.52
C ILE A 492 12.66 -18.29 9.34
N ASP A 493 12.97 -18.27 10.65
CA ASP A 493 12.64 -17.13 11.52
C ASP A 493 13.75 -16.08 11.43
N THR A 494 13.42 -14.89 10.93
CA THR A 494 14.41 -13.81 10.81
C THR A 494 14.24 -12.74 11.88
N ALA A 495 15.34 -12.08 12.25
CA ALA A 495 15.30 -10.95 13.16
C ALA A 495 14.32 -9.86 12.69
N GLY A 496 13.62 -9.25 13.64
CA GLY A 496 12.86 -8.04 13.34
C GLY A 496 13.79 -6.88 13.01
N ARG A 497 13.37 -6.04 12.08
CA ARG A 497 14.17 -4.89 11.63
C ARG A 497 13.28 -3.73 11.21
N MET A 498 13.68 -2.53 11.59
CA MET A 498 13.03 -1.31 11.10
C MET A 498 13.34 -1.13 9.62
N GLN A 499 12.37 -0.64 8.86
CA GLN A 499 12.46 -0.49 7.42
C GLN A 499 13.55 0.49 6.98
N ASP A 500 13.96 1.41 7.85
CA ASP A 500 15.03 2.39 7.60
C ASP A 500 16.43 1.90 8.02
N ASN A 501 16.55 0.70 8.58
CA ASN A 501 17.83 0.16 9.04
C ASN A 501 18.57 -0.57 7.90
N GLU A 502 19.34 0.18 7.11
CA GLU A 502 20.07 -0.34 5.95
C GLU A 502 20.92 -1.59 6.26
N PRO A 503 21.79 -1.64 7.29
CA PRO A 503 22.59 -2.84 7.57
C PRO A 503 21.75 -4.11 7.77
N LEU A 504 20.64 -4.01 8.51
CA LEU A 504 19.76 -5.14 8.76
C LEU A 504 18.93 -5.52 7.53
N MET A 505 18.53 -4.55 6.72
CA MET A 505 17.82 -4.79 5.46
C MET A 505 18.72 -5.43 4.40
N ARG A 506 19.99 -5.01 4.31
CA ARG A 506 20.98 -5.64 3.43
C ARG A 506 21.24 -7.10 3.84
N ALA A 507 21.31 -7.37 5.14
CA ALA A 507 21.43 -8.73 5.65
C ALA A 507 20.20 -9.60 5.31
N LEU A 508 18.98 -9.03 5.37
CA LEU A 508 17.77 -9.72 4.93
C LEU A 508 17.77 -10.03 3.44
N ALA A 509 18.09 -9.04 2.61
CA ALA A 509 18.17 -9.19 1.16
C ALA A 509 19.21 -10.24 0.77
N LYS A 510 20.38 -10.24 1.44
CA LYS A 510 21.40 -11.29 1.28
C LYS A 510 20.83 -12.67 1.65
N LEU A 511 20.12 -12.80 2.77
CA LEU A 511 19.53 -14.08 3.19
C LEU A 511 18.57 -14.61 2.13
N ILE A 512 17.66 -13.77 1.62
CA ILE A 512 16.68 -14.18 0.60
C ILE A 512 17.38 -14.49 -0.72
N ALA A 513 18.30 -13.64 -1.18
CA ALA A 513 18.98 -13.82 -2.46
C ALA A 513 19.89 -15.06 -2.50
N VAL A 514 20.53 -15.42 -1.38
CA VAL A 514 21.44 -16.57 -1.30
C VAL A 514 20.69 -17.89 -1.15
N ASN A 515 19.54 -17.87 -0.48
CA ASN A 515 18.82 -19.09 -0.13
C ASN A 515 17.60 -19.37 -1.02
N GLU A 516 17.19 -18.40 -1.84
CA GLU A 516 16.07 -18.51 -2.79
C GLU A 516 14.85 -19.25 -2.20
N PRO A 517 14.26 -18.76 -1.09
CA PRO A 517 13.12 -19.43 -0.45
C PRO A 517 11.96 -19.57 -1.45
N ASP A 518 11.12 -20.61 -1.30
CA ASP A 518 9.93 -20.77 -2.13
C ASP A 518 8.87 -19.68 -1.87
N THR A 519 8.83 -19.15 -0.65
CA THR A 519 7.90 -18.07 -0.27
C THR A 519 8.52 -17.15 0.76
N VAL A 520 8.47 -15.84 0.49
CA VAL A 520 8.79 -14.79 1.46
C VAL A 520 7.49 -14.21 2.03
N LEU A 521 7.26 -14.44 3.31
CA LEU A 521 6.09 -13.96 4.03
C LEU A 521 6.43 -12.74 4.89
N PHE A 522 5.79 -11.61 4.58
CA PHE A 522 5.85 -10.42 5.43
C PHE A 522 4.84 -10.52 6.56
N VAL A 523 5.33 -10.45 7.79
CA VAL A 523 4.50 -10.45 8.99
C VAL A 523 4.24 -9.01 9.41
N GLY A 524 2.99 -8.59 9.34
CA GLY A 524 2.52 -7.25 9.72
C GLY A 524 1.39 -7.34 10.74
N GLU A 525 1.28 -6.35 11.62
CA GLU A 525 0.21 -6.31 12.63
C GLU A 525 -1.00 -5.49 12.15
N ALA A 526 -2.20 -5.94 12.51
CA ALA A 526 -3.44 -5.30 12.10
C ALA A 526 -3.69 -3.93 12.78
N LEU A 527 -3.01 -3.68 13.90
CA LEU A 527 -3.09 -2.41 14.64
C LEU A 527 -2.48 -1.23 13.89
N VAL A 528 -1.60 -1.51 12.92
CA VAL A 528 -0.82 -0.49 12.22
C VAL A 528 -1.60 0.01 11.01
N GLY A 529 -2.01 1.29 11.06
CA GLY A 529 -2.70 1.98 9.97
C GLY A 529 -1.74 2.47 8.87
N ASN A 530 -1.43 3.77 8.86
CA ASN A 530 -0.58 4.38 7.80
C ASN A 530 0.84 3.80 7.73
N GLU A 531 1.43 3.44 8.87
CA GLU A 531 2.77 2.88 8.96
C GLU A 531 2.92 1.52 8.25
N ALA A 532 1.83 0.77 8.09
CA ALA A 532 1.85 -0.53 7.43
C ALA A 532 2.24 -0.39 5.95
N VAL A 533 1.83 0.71 5.33
CA VAL A 533 2.18 1.05 3.95
C VAL A 533 3.67 1.35 3.84
N ASP A 534 4.19 2.22 4.71
CA ASP A 534 5.61 2.62 4.67
C ASP A 534 6.54 1.43 4.89
N GLN A 535 6.24 0.61 5.92
CA GLN A 535 7.00 -0.60 6.22
C GLN A 535 7.08 -1.51 5.00
N LEU A 536 5.95 -1.81 4.40
CA LEU A 536 5.85 -2.80 3.34
C LEU A 536 6.48 -2.32 2.02
N VAL A 537 6.32 -1.04 1.68
CA VAL A 537 6.97 -0.42 0.51
C VAL A 537 8.49 -0.46 0.66
N LYS A 538 9.00 0.01 1.80
CA LYS A 538 10.45 0.06 2.04
C LYS A 538 11.07 -1.32 2.16
N PHE A 539 10.36 -2.30 2.72
CA PHE A 539 10.82 -3.68 2.73
C PHE A 539 10.99 -4.22 1.30
N ASN A 540 9.94 -4.13 0.47
CA ASN A 540 10.02 -4.59 -0.92
C ASN A 540 11.10 -3.84 -1.72
N GLN A 541 11.20 -2.52 -1.53
CA GLN A 541 12.22 -1.71 -2.17
C GLN A 541 13.63 -2.15 -1.75
N ALA A 542 13.89 -2.35 -0.46
CA ALA A 542 15.19 -2.79 0.01
C ALA A 542 15.55 -4.21 -0.48
N LEU A 543 14.58 -5.12 -0.57
CA LEU A 543 14.80 -6.44 -1.18
C LEU A 543 15.17 -6.34 -2.66
N ALA A 544 14.56 -5.40 -3.38
CA ALA A 544 14.91 -5.13 -4.77
C ALA A 544 16.28 -4.46 -4.93
N ASP A 545 16.54 -3.39 -4.16
CA ASP A 545 17.73 -2.54 -4.28
C ASP A 545 19.01 -3.26 -3.85
N TYR A 546 18.93 -4.14 -2.85
CA TYR A 546 20.08 -4.89 -2.33
C TYR A 546 20.22 -6.29 -2.95
N SER A 547 19.32 -6.68 -3.85
CA SER A 547 19.49 -7.90 -4.63
C SER A 547 20.49 -7.66 -5.76
N SER A 548 21.39 -8.62 -5.98
CA SER A 548 22.27 -8.64 -7.14
C SER A 548 21.61 -9.28 -8.38
N SER A 549 20.36 -9.75 -8.27
CA SER A 549 19.64 -10.43 -9.36
C SER A 549 18.94 -9.44 -10.28
N SER A 550 18.85 -9.80 -11.57
CA SER A 550 18.04 -9.05 -12.55
C SER A 550 16.52 -9.14 -12.29
N SER A 551 16.09 -10.17 -11.55
CA SER A 551 14.72 -10.36 -11.08
C SER A 551 14.76 -10.58 -9.57
N PRO A 552 14.73 -9.51 -8.75
CA PRO A 552 14.83 -9.64 -7.30
C PRO A 552 13.63 -10.38 -6.73
N HIS A 553 13.89 -11.28 -5.78
CA HIS A 553 12.84 -11.96 -5.03
C HIS A 553 12.30 -11.04 -3.94
N VAL A 554 11.06 -10.61 -4.12
CA VAL A 554 10.34 -9.71 -3.22
C VAL A 554 9.36 -10.48 -2.32
N ILE A 555 8.57 -9.78 -1.51
CA ILE A 555 7.56 -10.42 -0.67
C ILE A 555 6.49 -11.07 -1.55
N ASP A 556 6.13 -12.32 -1.24
CA ASP A 556 5.13 -13.12 -1.96
C ASP A 556 3.75 -13.12 -1.27
N GLY A 557 3.72 -12.87 0.03
CA GLY A 557 2.50 -12.93 0.82
C GLY A 557 2.61 -12.25 2.17
N ILE A 558 1.46 -12.01 2.80
CA ILE A 558 1.35 -11.30 4.07
C ILE A 558 0.75 -12.23 5.13
N VAL A 559 1.33 -12.21 6.33
CA VAL A 559 0.74 -12.76 7.55
C VAL A 559 0.27 -11.60 8.41
N LEU A 560 -1.05 -11.44 8.53
CA LEU A 560 -1.65 -10.35 9.30
C LEU A 560 -1.91 -10.81 10.73
N THR A 561 -1.23 -10.20 11.71
CA THR A 561 -1.25 -10.65 13.11
C THR A 561 -2.04 -9.70 14.01
N LYS A 562 -2.29 -10.13 15.26
CA LYS A 562 -3.01 -9.36 16.28
C LYS A 562 -4.40 -8.92 15.81
N PHE A 563 -5.03 -9.72 14.96
CA PHE A 563 -6.34 -9.41 14.41
C PHE A 563 -7.42 -9.41 15.49
N ASP A 564 -7.20 -10.18 16.56
CA ASP A 564 -8.00 -10.21 17.79
C ASP A 564 -8.03 -8.88 18.58
N THR A 565 -7.18 -7.92 18.22
CA THR A 565 -7.04 -6.66 18.99
C THR A 565 -7.68 -5.44 18.33
N ILE A 566 -8.27 -5.59 17.14
CA ILE A 566 -8.71 -4.47 16.31
C ILE A 566 -10.23 -4.34 16.15
N ASP A 567 -11.03 -5.18 16.81
CA ASP A 567 -12.49 -5.21 16.69
C ASP A 567 -12.95 -5.09 15.22
N ASP A 568 -13.55 -3.96 14.84
CA ASP A 568 -14.04 -3.66 13.49
C ASP A 568 -13.08 -2.82 12.63
N LYS A 569 -11.90 -2.43 13.16
CA LYS A 569 -10.89 -1.59 12.51
C LYS A 569 -9.95 -2.39 11.61
N VAL A 570 -10.55 -3.14 10.67
CA VAL A 570 -9.89 -4.10 9.78
C VAL A 570 -9.16 -3.46 8.58
N GLY A 571 -9.10 -2.14 8.50
CA GLY A 571 -8.59 -1.39 7.35
C GLY A 571 -7.09 -1.56 7.04
N ALA A 572 -6.30 -2.06 7.99
CA ALA A 572 -4.89 -2.41 7.76
C ALA A 572 -4.74 -3.48 6.66
N ALA A 573 -5.67 -4.45 6.61
CA ALA A 573 -5.68 -5.50 5.59
C ALA A 573 -5.81 -4.92 4.17
N ILE A 574 -6.69 -3.93 3.99
CA ILE A 574 -6.87 -3.22 2.71
C ILE A 574 -5.60 -2.45 2.35
N SER A 575 -5.01 -1.76 3.33
CA SER A 575 -3.85 -0.90 3.09
C SER A 575 -2.63 -1.68 2.61
N MET A 576 -2.34 -2.83 3.24
CA MET A 576 -1.21 -3.69 2.88
C MET A 576 -1.41 -4.35 1.51
N THR A 577 -2.61 -4.88 1.23
CA THR A 577 -2.94 -5.56 -0.04
C THR A 577 -3.02 -4.61 -1.22
N TYR A 578 -3.59 -3.40 -1.03
CA TYR A 578 -3.71 -2.40 -2.11
C TYR A 578 -2.35 -1.98 -2.67
N ILE A 579 -1.37 -1.76 -1.77
CA ILE A 579 -0.05 -1.25 -2.14
C ILE A 579 0.81 -2.34 -2.77
N THR A 580 0.83 -3.54 -2.19
CA THR A 580 1.69 -4.62 -2.68
C THR A 580 1.08 -5.40 -3.81
N GLY A 581 -0.24 -5.49 -3.87
CA GLY A 581 -0.95 -6.49 -4.67
C GLY A 581 -0.70 -7.93 -4.21
N GLN A 582 -0.03 -8.13 -3.07
CA GLN A 582 0.26 -9.46 -2.52
C GLN A 582 -0.88 -9.90 -1.60
N PRO A 583 -1.17 -11.21 -1.57
CA PRO A 583 -2.28 -11.76 -0.82
C PRO A 583 -1.95 -11.87 0.68
N ILE A 584 -2.98 -11.72 1.52
CA ILE A 584 -2.89 -12.14 2.92
C ILE A 584 -3.09 -13.65 2.95
N VAL A 585 -2.02 -14.36 3.28
CA VAL A 585 -1.97 -15.83 3.30
C VAL A 585 -2.57 -16.35 4.61
N PHE A 586 -2.24 -15.70 5.72
CA PHE A 586 -2.70 -16.11 7.05
C PHE A 586 -3.09 -14.89 7.90
N VAL A 587 -4.06 -15.12 8.80
CA VAL A 587 -4.51 -14.16 9.80
C VAL A 587 -4.33 -14.77 11.19
N GLY A 588 -3.51 -14.15 12.03
CA GLY A 588 -3.32 -14.54 13.42
C GLY A 588 -4.32 -13.85 14.34
N THR A 589 -5.15 -14.64 15.02
CA THR A 589 -6.31 -14.20 15.82
C THR A 589 -6.15 -14.46 17.32
N GLY A 590 -4.92 -14.43 17.84
CA GLY A 590 -4.63 -14.77 19.23
C GLY A 590 -3.19 -15.24 19.43
N GLN A 591 -2.92 -15.93 20.55
CA GLN A 591 -1.57 -16.35 20.95
C GLN A 591 -1.34 -17.86 20.87
N THR A 592 -2.41 -18.67 20.85
CA THR A 592 -2.30 -20.14 20.83
C THR A 592 -2.01 -20.64 19.41
N TYR A 593 -1.63 -21.92 19.29
CA TYR A 593 -1.30 -22.51 17.99
C TYR A 593 -2.50 -22.61 17.04
N THR A 594 -3.72 -22.72 17.59
CA THR A 594 -4.98 -22.81 16.84
C THR A 594 -5.50 -21.45 16.38
N ASP A 595 -4.92 -20.34 16.87
CA ASP A 595 -5.32 -18.97 16.54
C ASP A 595 -4.73 -18.50 15.19
N LEU A 596 -4.97 -19.29 14.15
CA LEU A 596 -4.53 -19.05 12.77
C LEU A 596 -5.69 -19.32 11.82
N LYS A 597 -6.03 -18.34 10.99
CA LYS A 597 -7.18 -18.34 10.08
C LYS A 597 -6.78 -17.95 8.66
N ALA A 598 -7.61 -18.30 7.68
CA ALA A 598 -7.53 -17.79 6.32
C ALA A 598 -8.34 -16.49 6.20
N LEU A 599 -7.91 -15.55 5.35
CA LEU A 599 -8.64 -14.30 5.16
C LEU A 599 -9.94 -14.54 4.36
N ASN A 600 -11.08 -14.23 4.97
CA ASN A 600 -12.35 -14.11 4.24
C ASN A 600 -12.56 -12.67 3.78
N ALA A 601 -12.27 -12.40 2.50
CA ALA A 601 -12.39 -11.07 1.91
C ALA A 601 -13.80 -10.47 2.07
N ASN A 602 -14.86 -11.28 1.90
CA ASN A 602 -16.24 -10.79 2.02
C ASN A 602 -16.58 -10.40 3.46
N ALA A 603 -16.18 -11.21 4.44
CA ALA A 603 -16.43 -10.92 5.85
C ALA A 603 -15.69 -9.64 6.29
N VAL A 604 -14.44 -9.48 5.88
CA VAL A 604 -13.63 -8.29 6.19
C VAL A 604 -14.23 -7.03 5.56
N VAL A 605 -14.62 -7.08 4.29
CA VAL A 605 -15.25 -5.92 3.64
C VAL A 605 -16.61 -5.61 4.25
N HIS A 606 -17.39 -6.62 4.61
CA HIS A 606 -18.66 -6.41 5.29
C HIS A 606 -18.48 -5.68 6.63
N ALA A 607 -17.51 -6.11 7.45
CA ALA A 607 -17.18 -5.44 8.72
C ALA A 607 -16.64 -4.01 8.52
N LEU A 608 -15.88 -3.78 7.45
CA LEU A 608 -15.37 -2.46 7.09
C LEU A 608 -16.48 -1.50 6.64
N MET A 609 -17.51 -2.00 5.94
CA MET A 609 -18.59 -1.21 5.35
C MET A 609 -19.84 -1.10 6.23
N LYS A 610 -19.82 -1.78 7.37
CA LYS A 610 -20.76 -1.58 8.49
C LYS A 610 -20.37 -0.31 9.24
#